data_AF-A0AAN5YKN2-F1
#
_entry.id   AF-A0AAN5YKN2-F1
#
_cell.length_a   1.000
_cell.length_b   1.000
_cell.length_c   1.000
_cell.angle_alpha   90.00
_cell.angle_beta   90.00
_cell.angle_gamma   90.00
#
_symmetry.space_group_name_H-M   'P 1'
#
loop_
_entity.id
_entity.type
_entity.pdbx_description
1 polymer ?
#
loop_
_entity_poly.entity_id
_entity_poly.type
_entity_poly.pdbx_seq_one_letter_code
_entity_poly.pdbx_strand_id
1 'polypeptide(L)'
;MASHQVAIAKASFSAGLLRPDPTSVPRDEITAFHTLLDTALSHCSVANIQKCKTWLLNYVVSSSNRVGVWAKYLVALSSSFTSGENGQTSKPAEARPGTSSKRKRLHILYLLNDLFHHTKYHTDTPAAFSTLSGSLQPHIVELLGYAASYDRSKNPKHHRRLDDLLDIWEKNGYYGADYVNKLREVVKNSAVSGPVKSSIDVEQNNTDTINRPVEKNVPFVMPSSHGDSSTPYYDLPAGNLVPHIIPDSTVPIRPDTIKPLQFLAGPADEKLVTALKAFLKDVDRMYNSGQTEQKGTEVVDIDEMGQTIIRDSSTGDITNEGQLQKPHSEWQPQPQPVKETPLQWQFRE
;
A
#
# COMPACT_ATOMS: atom_id res chain seq x y z
N MET A 1 -13.25 -6.15 -1.27
CA MET A 1 -12.15 -5.17 -1.23
C MET A 1 -11.53 -5.06 0.17
N ALA A 2 -12.25 -4.58 1.20
CA ALA A 2 -11.67 -4.36 2.54
C ALA A 2 -11.18 -5.65 3.25
N SER A 3 -11.84 -6.80 3.05
CA SER A 3 -11.41 -8.08 3.63
C SER A 3 -10.04 -8.55 3.11
N HIS A 4 -9.76 -8.32 1.83
CA HIS A 4 -8.49 -8.68 1.20
C HIS A 4 -7.34 -7.83 1.72
N GLN A 5 -7.56 -6.51 1.86
CA GLN A 5 -6.56 -5.59 2.41
C GLN A 5 -6.21 -5.91 3.88
N VAL A 6 -7.19 -6.32 4.69
CA VAL A 6 -6.91 -6.81 6.04
C VAL A 6 -6.09 -8.09 6.03
N ALA A 7 -6.39 -9.03 5.13
CA ALA A 7 -5.64 -10.28 5.03
C ALA A 7 -4.18 -10.03 4.63
N ILE A 8 -3.94 -9.16 3.64
CA ILE A 8 -2.60 -8.75 3.23
C ILE A 8 -1.88 -8.08 4.40
N ALA A 9 -2.46 -7.06 5.02
CA ALA A 9 -1.80 -6.32 6.10
C ALA A 9 -1.51 -7.22 7.32
N LYS A 10 -2.42 -8.16 7.62
CA LYS A 10 -2.21 -9.18 8.66
C LYS A 10 -1.05 -10.13 8.30
N ALA A 11 -0.97 -10.57 7.05
CA ALA A 11 0.12 -11.42 6.57
C ALA A 11 1.45 -10.66 6.61
N SER A 12 1.50 -9.41 6.17
CA SER A 12 2.68 -8.54 6.23
C SER A 12 3.15 -8.31 7.67
N PHE A 13 2.22 -8.06 8.60
CA PHE A 13 2.55 -7.94 10.03
C PHE A 13 3.12 -9.26 10.58
N SER A 14 2.48 -10.39 10.30
CA SER A 14 2.95 -11.72 10.71
C SER A 14 4.35 -12.03 10.14
N ALA A 15 4.58 -11.71 8.87
CA ALA A 15 5.89 -11.86 8.23
C ALA A 15 6.97 -10.97 8.87
N GLY A 16 6.61 -9.73 9.25
CA GLY A 16 7.51 -8.82 9.97
C GLY A 16 7.94 -9.35 11.34
N LEU A 17 7.06 -10.08 12.04
CA LEU A 17 7.35 -10.70 13.34
C LEU A 17 8.20 -11.96 13.23
N LEU A 18 8.10 -12.70 12.12
CA LEU A 18 8.93 -13.88 11.87
C LEU A 18 10.39 -13.51 11.57
N ARG A 19 10.65 -12.28 11.13
CA ARG A 19 12.02 -11.78 10.91
C ARG A 19 12.76 -11.63 12.25
N PRO A 20 14.07 -11.92 12.28
CA PRO A 20 14.91 -11.73 13.46
C PRO A 20 15.23 -10.25 13.71
N ASP A 21 14.21 -9.45 14.04
CA ASP A 21 14.33 -8.02 14.31
C ASP A 21 13.34 -7.58 15.40
N PRO A 22 13.70 -7.56 16.70
CA PRO A 22 15.00 -7.94 17.28
C PRO A 22 15.18 -9.47 17.40
N THR A 23 14.10 -10.21 17.64
CA THR A 23 14.09 -11.68 17.76
C THR A 23 12.86 -12.24 17.07
N SER A 24 12.99 -13.38 16.40
CA SER A 24 11.86 -14.01 15.71
C SER A 24 10.77 -14.41 16.71
N VAL A 25 9.52 -14.06 16.42
CA VAL A 25 8.36 -14.41 17.25
C VAL A 25 7.76 -15.72 16.74
N PRO A 26 7.51 -16.71 17.60
CA PRO A 26 6.98 -18.00 17.16
C PRO A 26 5.52 -17.86 16.72
N ARG A 27 5.07 -18.75 15.81
CA ARG A 27 3.78 -18.60 15.11
C ARG A 27 2.56 -18.70 16.04
N ASP A 28 2.67 -19.48 17.09
CA ASP A 28 1.68 -19.61 18.16
C ASP A 28 1.50 -18.29 18.92
N GLU A 29 2.58 -17.59 19.26
CA GLU A 29 2.53 -16.24 19.88
C GLU A 29 1.89 -15.21 18.95
N ILE A 30 2.19 -15.25 17.65
CA ILE A 30 1.55 -14.38 16.65
C ILE A 30 0.04 -14.67 16.58
N THR A 31 -0.35 -15.95 16.60
CA THR A 31 -1.76 -16.35 16.59
C THR A 31 -2.48 -15.91 17.88
N ALA A 32 -1.82 -16.07 19.03
CA ALA A 32 -2.32 -15.62 20.32
C ALA A 32 -2.55 -14.10 20.34
N PHE A 33 -1.63 -13.32 19.77
CA PHE A 33 -1.81 -11.87 19.63
C PHE A 33 -3.08 -11.48 18.88
N HIS A 34 -3.38 -12.14 17.75
CA HIS A 34 -4.58 -11.82 16.99
C HIS A 34 -5.86 -12.08 17.80
N THR A 35 -5.87 -13.12 18.62
CA THR A 35 -6.97 -13.39 19.56
C THR A 35 -7.02 -12.35 20.69
N LEU A 36 -5.88 -11.94 21.24
CA LEU A 36 -5.80 -10.88 22.26
C LEU A 36 -6.31 -9.55 21.71
N LEU A 37 -5.92 -9.18 20.50
CA LEU A 37 -6.34 -7.97 19.83
C LEU A 37 -7.85 -7.99 19.56
N ASP A 38 -8.38 -9.07 18.97
CA ASP A 38 -9.83 -9.16 18.73
C ASP A 38 -10.62 -9.12 20.05
N THR A 39 -10.12 -9.76 21.10
CA THR A 39 -10.75 -9.72 22.43
C THR A 39 -10.72 -8.31 23.02
N ALA A 40 -9.60 -7.59 22.91
CA ALA A 40 -9.47 -6.21 23.40
C ALA A 40 -10.37 -5.24 22.62
N LEU A 41 -10.48 -5.40 21.30
CA LEU A 41 -11.36 -4.58 20.47
C LEU A 41 -12.83 -4.95 20.64
N SER A 42 -13.15 -6.23 20.83
CA SER A 42 -14.52 -6.71 21.01
C SER A 42 -15.06 -6.39 22.41
N HIS A 43 -14.20 -6.49 23.43
CA HIS A 43 -14.52 -6.21 24.83
C HIS A 43 -13.39 -5.41 25.48
N CYS A 44 -13.49 -4.08 25.41
CA CYS A 44 -12.51 -3.16 25.97
C CYS A 44 -12.64 -3.09 27.50
N SER A 45 -11.93 -4.01 28.16
CA SER A 45 -11.71 -4.00 29.61
C SER A 45 -10.25 -3.70 29.92
N VAL A 46 -9.97 -3.23 31.13
CA VAL A 46 -8.60 -2.99 31.59
C VAL A 46 -7.74 -4.26 31.41
N ALA A 47 -8.23 -5.42 31.85
CA ALA A 47 -7.50 -6.68 31.73
C ALA A 47 -7.16 -7.05 30.27
N ASN A 48 -8.10 -6.88 29.33
CA ASN A 48 -7.87 -7.22 27.92
C ASN A 48 -6.88 -6.25 27.26
N ILE A 49 -7.01 -4.94 27.55
CA ILE A 49 -6.07 -3.93 27.06
C ILE A 49 -4.68 -4.17 27.62
N GLN A 50 -4.54 -4.46 28.92
CA GLN A 50 -3.25 -4.76 29.54
C GLN A 50 -2.59 -5.99 28.89
N LYS A 51 -3.31 -7.10 28.69
CA LYS A 51 -2.75 -8.29 28.02
C LYS A 51 -2.24 -7.98 26.60
N CYS A 52 -3.04 -7.28 25.81
CA CYS A 52 -2.66 -6.89 24.45
C CYS A 52 -1.45 -5.93 24.45
N LYS A 53 -1.45 -4.94 25.36
CA LYS A 53 -0.35 -4.00 25.54
C LYS A 53 0.95 -4.70 25.93
N THR A 54 0.94 -5.59 26.92
CA THR A 54 2.13 -6.33 27.37
C THR A 54 2.74 -7.11 26.21
N TRP A 55 1.92 -7.76 25.39
CA TRP A 55 2.41 -8.46 24.20
C TRP A 55 3.09 -7.51 23.21
N LEU A 56 2.49 -6.35 22.93
CA LEU A 56 3.05 -5.35 22.02
C LEU A 56 4.36 -4.73 22.54
N LEU A 57 4.46 -4.50 23.84
CA LEU A 57 5.69 -4.02 24.47
C LEU A 57 6.85 -5.01 24.31
N ASN A 58 6.56 -6.31 24.45
CA ASN A 58 7.58 -7.36 24.36
C ASN A 58 8.07 -7.61 22.92
N TYR A 59 7.18 -7.52 21.93
CA TYR A 59 7.47 -8.01 20.58
C TYR A 59 7.45 -6.95 19.47
N VAL A 60 6.83 -5.79 19.68
CA VAL A 60 6.60 -4.80 18.60
C VAL A 60 7.33 -3.49 18.86
N VAL A 61 7.19 -2.92 20.05
CA VAL A 61 7.62 -1.54 20.35
C VAL A 61 9.13 -1.30 20.14
N SER A 62 9.95 -2.34 20.27
CA SER A 62 11.41 -2.25 20.12
C SER A 62 11.89 -2.04 18.67
N SER A 63 11.06 -2.28 17.65
CA SER A 63 11.42 -2.14 16.23
C SER A 63 10.47 -1.18 15.51
N SER A 64 11.03 -0.12 14.91
CA SER A 64 10.27 0.85 14.11
C SER A 64 9.55 0.19 12.93
N ASN A 65 10.21 -0.79 12.31
CA ASN A 65 9.63 -1.56 11.22
C ASN A 65 8.41 -2.36 11.70
N ARG A 66 8.51 -3.06 12.84
CA ARG A 66 7.39 -3.79 13.44
C ARG A 66 6.23 -2.87 13.82
N VAL A 67 6.51 -1.71 14.40
CA VAL A 67 5.49 -0.69 14.70
C VAL A 67 4.82 -0.21 13.41
N GLY A 68 5.59 0.07 12.36
CA GLY A 68 5.06 0.51 11.06
C GLY A 68 4.13 -0.50 10.41
N VAL A 69 4.53 -1.78 10.32
CA VAL A 69 3.66 -2.83 9.75
C VAL A 69 2.44 -3.11 10.62
N TRP A 70 2.57 -2.99 11.95
CA TRP A 70 1.43 -3.09 12.87
C TRP A 70 0.45 -1.93 12.67
N ALA A 71 0.95 -0.72 12.51
CA ALA A 71 0.13 0.46 12.25
C ALA A 71 -0.64 0.34 10.92
N LYS A 72 0.01 -0.12 9.85
CA LYS A 72 -0.65 -0.46 8.57
C LYS A 72 -1.75 -1.49 8.76
N TYR A 73 -1.51 -2.54 9.57
CA TYR A 73 -2.53 -3.51 9.92
C TYR A 73 -3.71 -2.91 10.68
N LEU A 74 -3.48 -2.01 11.65
CA LEU A 74 -4.55 -1.32 12.37
C LEU A 74 -5.39 -0.43 11.45
N VAL A 75 -4.77 0.27 10.49
CA VAL A 75 -5.46 1.10 9.49
C VAL A 75 -6.37 0.24 8.60
N ALA A 76 -5.83 -0.87 8.06
CA ALA A 76 -6.60 -1.82 7.28
C ALA A 76 -7.76 -2.40 8.10
N LEU A 77 -7.51 -2.76 9.36
CA LEU A 77 -8.53 -3.29 10.27
C LEU A 77 -9.63 -2.25 10.55
N SER A 78 -9.25 -1.01 10.85
CA SER A 78 -10.18 0.09 11.14
C SER A 78 -11.09 0.42 9.96
N SER A 79 -10.52 0.42 8.74
CA SER A 79 -11.27 0.65 7.50
C SER A 79 -12.23 -0.49 7.16
N SER A 80 -11.88 -1.72 7.53
CA SER A 80 -12.71 -2.91 7.28
C SER A 80 -13.97 -2.99 8.12
N PHE A 81 -14.02 -2.28 9.25
CA PHE A 81 -15.22 -2.25 10.07
C PHE A 81 -16.33 -1.52 9.30
N THR A 82 -17.30 -2.27 8.79
CA THR A 82 -18.43 -1.72 8.06
C THR A 82 -19.27 -0.84 8.99
N SER A 83 -19.57 0.38 8.57
CA SER A 83 -20.57 1.21 9.23
C SER A 83 -21.94 0.61 8.90
N GLY A 84 -22.48 -0.22 9.80
CA GLY A 84 -23.82 -0.80 9.66
C GLY A 84 -24.95 0.23 9.82
N GLU A 85 -24.90 1.33 9.07
CA GLU A 85 -25.95 2.37 9.07
C GLU A 85 -26.85 2.33 7.83
N ASN A 86 -26.60 1.45 6.85
CA ASN A 86 -27.60 1.18 5.81
C ASN A 86 -28.43 -0.04 6.23
N GLY A 87 -29.68 0.24 6.62
CA GLY A 87 -30.66 -0.77 6.98
C GLY A 87 -30.83 -1.80 5.88
N GLN A 88 -30.38 -3.02 6.15
CA GLN A 88 -30.97 -4.23 5.59
C GLN A 88 -30.90 -5.32 6.65
N THR A 89 -32.09 -5.64 7.14
CA THR A 89 -32.45 -6.79 7.94
C THR A 89 -31.98 -8.07 7.26
N SER A 90 -30.99 -8.73 7.86
CA SER A 90 -30.87 -10.19 7.86
C SER A 90 -29.76 -10.63 8.82
N LYS A 91 -30.07 -10.74 10.11
CA LYS A 91 -29.40 -11.70 10.98
C LYS A 91 -30.43 -12.51 11.77
N PRO A 92 -30.27 -13.84 11.88
CA PRO A 92 -31.12 -14.67 12.72
C PRO A 92 -30.96 -14.29 14.20
N ALA A 93 -32.04 -14.45 14.95
CA ALA A 93 -32.33 -13.82 16.24
C ALA A 93 -31.55 -14.33 17.48
N GLU A 94 -30.33 -14.85 17.37
CA GLU A 94 -29.64 -15.46 18.53
C GLU A 94 -28.18 -15.03 18.79
N ALA A 95 -27.62 -14.09 18.02
CA ALA A 95 -26.30 -13.54 18.33
C ALA A 95 -26.40 -12.29 19.21
N ARG A 96 -25.85 -12.33 20.44
CA ARG A 96 -25.62 -11.15 21.29
C ARG A 96 -25.07 -10.00 20.43
N PRO A 97 -25.54 -8.75 20.60
CA PRO A 97 -25.06 -7.64 19.78
C PRO A 97 -23.57 -7.43 20.05
N GLY A 98 -22.73 -7.87 19.12
CA GLY A 98 -21.29 -7.62 19.15
C GLY A 98 -21.01 -6.13 19.22
N THR A 99 -19.88 -5.75 19.81
CA THR A 99 -19.50 -4.34 19.90
C THR A 99 -19.51 -3.68 18.51
N SER A 100 -20.04 -2.46 18.44
CA SER A 100 -20.20 -1.79 17.16
C SER A 100 -18.86 -1.40 16.55
N SER A 101 -18.80 -1.34 15.22
CA SER A 101 -17.64 -0.86 14.44
C SER A 101 -17.07 0.45 14.98
N LYS A 102 -17.96 1.40 15.30
CA LYS A 102 -17.63 2.69 15.94
C LYS A 102 -16.85 2.53 17.24
N ARG A 103 -17.29 1.61 18.11
CA ARG A 103 -16.61 1.34 19.39
C ARG A 103 -15.27 0.64 19.17
N LYS A 104 -15.17 -0.32 18.26
CA LYS A 104 -13.90 -0.97 17.93
C LYS A 104 -12.83 0.03 17.48
N ARG A 105 -13.18 1.01 16.64
CA ARG A 105 -12.26 2.09 16.22
C ARG A 105 -11.75 2.91 17.40
N LEU A 106 -12.61 3.21 18.36
CA LEU A 106 -12.22 3.91 19.59
C LEU A 106 -11.33 3.05 20.49
N HIS A 107 -11.59 1.74 20.58
CA HIS A 107 -10.77 0.81 21.35
C HIS A 107 -9.35 0.68 20.80
N ILE A 108 -9.16 0.80 19.47
CA ILE A 108 -7.82 0.92 18.87
C ILE A 108 -7.09 2.14 19.44
N LEU A 109 -7.75 3.31 19.48
CA LEU A 109 -7.14 4.54 20.02
C LEU A 109 -6.84 4.43 21.52
N TYR A 110 -7.67 3.72 22.29
CA TYR A 110 -7.39 3.46 23.70
C TYR A 110 -6.14 2.59 23.90
N LEU A 111 -5.98 1.54 23.09
CA LEU A 111 -4.78 0.72 23.12
C LEU A 111 -3.52 1.54 22.77
N LEU A 112 -3.60 2.41 21.76
CA LEU A 112 -2.50 3.31 21.38
C LEU A 112 -2.16 4.29 22.50
N ASN A 113 -3.17 4.90 23.13
CA ASN A 113 -2.97 5.80 24.27
C ASN A 113 -2.26 5.09 25.43
N ASP A 114 -2.64 3.84 25.74
CA ASP A 114 -2.04 3.06 26.80
C ASP A 114 -0.56 2.71 26.50
N LEU A 115 -0.24 2.45 25.22
CA LEU A 115 1.14 2.25 24.76
C LEU A 115 1.96 3.53 24.81
N PHE A 116 1.42 4.67 24.39
CA PHE A 116 2.12 5.95 24.51
C PHE A 116 2.45 6.28 25.96
N HIS A 117 1.49 6.12 26.86
CA HIS A 117 1.72 6.36 28.29
C HIS A 117 2.77 5.41 28.88
N HIS A 118 2.68 4.12 28.53
CA HIS A 118 3.63 3.12 29.05
C HIS A 118 5.04 3.39 28.52
N THR A 119 5.20 3.56 27.21
CA THR A 119 6.52 3.79 26.60
C THR A 119 7.16 5.11 27.02
N LYS A 120 6.35 6.14 27.32
CA LYS A 120 6.87 7.43 27.79
C LYS A 120 7.31 7.43 29.25
N TYR A 121 6.55 6.77 30.12
CA TYR A 121 6.72 6.93 31.58
C TYR A 121 7.15 5.66 32.32
N HIS A 122 7.01 4.48 31.72
CA HIS A 122 7.20 3.19 32.40
C HIS A 122 8.22 2.29 31.71
N THR A 123 8.80 2.72 30.59
CA THR A 123 9.85 1.99 29.89
C THR A 123 11.20 2.63 30.20
N ASP A 124 12.18 1.80 30.54
CA ASP A 124 13.52 2.25 30.95
C ASP A 124 14.31 2.91 29.80
N THR A 125 13.90 2.65 28.55
CA THR A 125 14.55 3.18 27.35
C THR A 125 13.75 4.31 26.71
N PRO A 126 14.26 5.56 26.71
CA PRO A 126 13.58 6.70 26.08
C PRO A 126 13.33 6.51 24.58
N ALA A 127 14.11 5.64 23.92
CA ALA A 127 13.98 5.32 22.51
C ALA A 127 12.64 4.62 22.18
N ALA A 128 12.06 3.86 23.10
CA ALA A 128 10.81 3.12 22.87
C ALA A 128 9.65 4.06 22.52
N PHE A 129 9.55 5.19 23.23
CA PHE A 129 8.53 6.20 22.96
C PHE A 129 8.74 6.85 21.59
N SER A 130 9.97 7.25 21.25
CA SER A 130 10.29 7.88 19.97
C SER A 130 10.05 6.93 18.78
N THR A 131 10.44 5.66 18.92
CA THR A 131 10.17 4.61 17.93
C THR A 131 8.67 4.42 17.73
N LEU A 132 7.93 4.25 18.82
CA LEU A 132 6.48 4.04 18.76
C LEU A 132 5.75 5.25 18.16
N SER A 133 5.97 6.44 18.72
CA SER A 133 5.27 7.67 18.33
C SER A 133 5.61 8.11 16.91
N GLY A 134 6.89 8.02 16.51
CA GLY A 134 7.37 8.35 15.17
C GLY A 134 6.85 7.40 14.10
N SER A 135 6.93 6.09 14.33
CA SER A 135 6.43 5.09 13.36
C SER A 135 4.90 5.07 13.25
N LEU A 136 4.16 5.46 14.29
CA LEU A 136 2.70 5.58 14.24
C LEU A 136 2.23 6.88 13.59
N GLN A 137 3.01 7.96 13.69
CA GLN A 137 2.63 9.30 13.24
C GLN A 137 1.98 9.36 11.83
N PRO A 138 2.51 8.68 10.77
CA PRO A 138 1.86 8.72 9.46
C PRO A 138 0.46 8.08 9.44
N HIS A 139 0.17 7.15 10.34
CA HIS A 139 -1.06 6.37 10.38
C HIS A 139 -2.13 6.93 11.33
N ILE A 140 -1.73 7.75 12.32
CA ILE A 140 -2.64 8.33 13.31
C ILE A 140 -3.74 9.17 12.66
N VAL A 141 -3.41 9.93 11.61
CA VAL A 141 -4.37 10.75 10.86
C VAL A 141 -5.51 9.90 10.31
N GLU A 142 -5.18 8.78 9.67
CA GLU A 142 -6.18 7.87 9.10
C GLU A 142 -6.99 7.17 10.19
N LEU A 143 -6.34 6.68 11.24
CA LEU A 143 -7.02 6.01 12.36
C LEU A 143 -8.04 6.93 13.05
N LEU A 144 -7.67 8.18 13.30
CA LEU A 144 -8.57 9.21 13.81
C LEU A 144 -9.66 9.56 12.79
N GLY A 145 -9.33 9.67 11.51
CA GLY A 145 -10.31 9.91 10.46
C GLY A 145 -11.39 8.83 10.40
N TYR A 146 -11.00 7.56 10.46
CA TYR A 146 -11.95 6.44 10.55
C TYR A 146 -12.74 6.48 11.87
N ALA A 147 -12.12 6.79 13.00
CA ALA A 147 -12.82 6.88 14.27
C ALA A 147 -13.81 8.06 14.32
N ALA A 148 -13.51 9.15 13.62
CA ALA A 148 -14.30 10.38 13.59
C ALA A 148 -15.33 10.43 12.45
N SER A 149 -15.38 9.41 11.57
CA SER A 149 -16.24 9.38 10.37
C SER A 149 -17.75 9.33 10.63
N TYR A 150 -18.18 9.51 11.88
CA TYR A 150 -19.57 9.45 12.29
C TYR A 150 -20.07 10.85 12.56
N ASP A 151 -21.33 11.11 12.23
CA ASP A 151 -21.93 12.42 12.47
C ASP A 151 -21.83 12.83 13.95
N ARG A 152 -21.29 14.03 14.20
CA ARG A 152 -21.02 14.56 15.54
C ARG A 152 -22.30 14.92 16.30
N SER A 153 -23.34 15.39 15.62
CA SER A 153 -24.64 15.71 16.21
C SER A 153 -25.36 14.45 16.71
N LYS A 154 -25.26 13.35 15.96
CA LYS A 154 -25.82 12.05 16.32
C LYS A 154 -24.99 11.31 17.37
N ASN A 155 -23.69 11.58 17.44
CA ASN A 155 -22.74 10.85 18.29
C ASN A 155 -21.88 11.75 19.20
N PRO A 156 -22.49 12.65 20.01
CA PRO A 156 -21.73 13.66 20.78
C PRO A 156 -20.82 13.02 21.84
N LYS A 157 -21.26 11.93 22.50
CA LYS A 157 -20.45 11.20 23.49
C LYS A 157 -19.23 10.52 22.87
N HIS A 158 -19.32 10.09 21.61
CA HIS A 158 -18.21 9.45 20.90
C HIS A 158 -17.15 10.49 20.54
N HIS A 159 -17.57 11.61 19.96
CA HIS A 159 -16.67 12.71 19.63
C HIS A 159 -16.03 13.34 20.86
N ARG A 160 -16.77 13.49 21.97
CA ARG A 160 -16.18 13.93 23.24
C ARG A 160 -15.03 13.03 23.69
N ARG A 161 -15.14 11.71 23.54
CA ARG A 161 -14.05 10.79 23.88
C ARG A 161 -12.83 10.94 22.96
N LEU A 162 -13.02 11.35 21.71
CA LEU A 162 -11.91 11.67 20.80
C LEU A 162 -11.25 12.99 21.22
N ASP A 163 -12.04 14.01 21.55
CA ASP A 163 -11.54 15.29 22.04
C ASP A 163 -10.75 15.09 23.36
N ASP A 164 -11.31 14.35 24.33
CA ASP A 164 -10.66 14.02 25.59
C ASP A 164 -9.33 13.26 25.37
N LEU A 165 -9.26 12.37 24.37
CA LEU A 165 -8.02 11.68 24.01
C LEU A 165 -6.96 12.64 23.45
N LEU A 166 -7.35 13.55 22.57
CA LEU A 166 -6.43 14.56 22.02
C LEU A 166 -5.94 15.53 23.10
N ASP A 167 -6.81 15.89 24.06
CA ASP A 167 -6.43 16.68 25.24
C ASP A 167 -5.38 15.94 26.09
N ILE A 168 -5.56 14.62 26.30
CA ILE A 168 -4.57 13.79 26.99
C ILE A 168 -3.24 13.77 26.23
N TRP A 169 -3.27 13.65 24.89
CA TRP A 169 -2.06 13.58 24.07
C TRP A 169 -1.28 14.90 24.06
N GLU A 170 -1.98 16.03 24.02
CA GLU A 170 -1.38 17.35 24.12
C GLU A 170 -0.81 17.60 25.52
N LYS A 171 -1.61 17.36 26.57
CA LYS A 171 -1.20 17.59 27.96
C LYS A 171 0.01 16.75 28.36
N ASN A 172 0.06 15.49 27.92
CA ASN A 172 1.19 14.61 28.19
C ASN A 172 2.32 14.78 27.18
N GLY A 173 2.19 15.66 26.18
CA GLY A 173 3.18 15.88 25.14
C GLY A 173 3.54 14.59 24.39
N TYR A 174 2.55 13.75 24.07
CA TYR A 174 2.78 12.60 23.20
C TYR A 174 3.06 13.04 21.76
N TYR A 175 2.40 14.12 21.35
CA TYR A 175 2.69 14.84 20.12
C TYR A 175 2.74 16.34 20.40
N GLY A 176 3.46 17.08 19.55
CA GLY A 176 3.51 18.54 19.65
C GLY A 176 2.14 19.18 19.41
N ALA A 177 1.88 20.33 20.05
CA ALA A 177 0.60 21.05 19.98
C ALA A 177 0.14 21.31 18.53
N ASP A 178 1.06 21.69 17.64
CA ASP A 178 0.75 21.91 16.22
C ASP A 178 0.22 20.66 15.53
N TYR A 179 0.78 19.49 15.84
CA TYR A 179 0.32 18.24 15.29
C TYR A 179 -1.03 17.83 15.89
N VAL A 180 -1.21 17.98 17.21
CA VAL A 180 -2.51 17.71 17.85
C VAL A 180 -3.61 18.61 17.28
N ASN A 181 -3.32 19.89 17.02
CA ASN A 181 -4.26 20.81 16.38
C ASN A 181 -4.65 20.33 14.97
N LYS A 182 -3.70 19.82 14.18
CA LYS A 182 -4.01 19.17 12.90
C LYS A 182 -4.94 17.97 13.07
N LEU A 183 -4.70 17.14 14.10
CA LEU A 183 -5.57 15.99 14.40
C LEU A 183 -6.99 16.43 14.81
N ARG A 184 -7.14 17.53 15.55
CA ARG A 184 -8.45 18.10 15.88
C ARG A 184 -9.20 18.54 14.62
N GLU A 185 -8.51 19.15 13.67
CA GLU A 185 -9.11 19.50 12.36
C GLU A 185 -9.51 18.26 11.56
N VAL A 186 -8.71 17.18 11.59
CA VAL A 186 -9.07 15.90 10.96
C VAL A 186 -10.35 15.33 11.57
N VAL A 187 -10.51 15.39 12.90
CA VAL A 187 -11.73 14.92 13.59
C VAL A 187 -12.96 15.74 13.16
N LYS A 188 -12.83 17.07 13.09
CA LYS A 188 -13.91 17.96 12.62
C LYS A 188 -14.30 17.66 11.18
N ASN A 189 -13.33 17.58 10.28
CA ASN A 189 -13.54 17.36 8.85
C ASN A 189 -14.11 15.96 8.58
N SER A 190 -13.61 14.94 9.28
CA SER A 190 -14.08 13.56 9.07
C SER A 190 -15.50 13.33 9.56
N ALA A 191 -15.96 14.09 10.56
CA ALA A 191 -17.34 14.05 11.02
C ALA A 191 -18.34 14.53 9.97
N VAL A 192 -17.90 15.37 9.03
CA VAL A 192 -18.73 15.97 7.97
C VAL A 192 -18.58 15.20 6.66
N SER A 193 -17.34 14.91 6.25
CA SER A 193 -17.03 14.38 4.91
C SER A 193 -16.66 12.90 4.89
N GLY A 194 -16.66 12.22 6.05
CA GLY A 194 -16.17 10.84 6.17
C GLY A 194 -14.65 10.77 6.32
N PRO A 195 -14.07 9.55 6.42
CA PRO A 195 -12.66 9.38 6.74
C PRO A 195 -11.77 10.02 5.66
N VAL A 196 -10.82 10.85 6.09
CA VAL A 196 -9.76 11.35 5.20
C VAL A 196 -8.85 10.16 4.86
N LYS A 197 -8.89 9.69 3.61
CA LYS A 197 -7.81 8.88 3.07
C LYS A 197 -6.65 9.83 2.84
N SER A 198 -5.72 9.87 3.78
CA SER A 198 -4.48 10.64 3.63
C SER A 198 -3.76 10.08 2.41
N SER A 199 -3.80 10.78 1.28
CA SER A 199 -2.90 10.53 0.15
C SER A 199 -1.51 11.05 0.55
N ILE A 200 -0.89 10.35 1.49
CA ILE A 200 0.53 10.46 1.83
C ILE A 200 1.14 9.09 1.50
N ASP A 201 1.00 8.69 0.24
CA ASP A 201 1.93 7.76 -0.41
C ASP A 201 3.06 8.62 -0.98
N VAL A 202 4.01 8.98 -0.12
CA VAL A 202 5.38 9.19 -0.58
C VAL A 202 6.04 7.84 -0.37
N GLU A 203 6.29 7.15 -1.49
CA GLU A 203 6.92 5.82 -1.60
C GLU A 203 6.03 4.58 -1.48
N GLN A 204 4.92 4.55 -2.22
CA GLN A 204 4.41 3.28 -2.73
C GLN A 204 3.66 3.42 -4.09
N ASN A 205 4.22 4.21 -5.01
CA ASN A 205 3.79 4.13 -6.41
C ASN A 205 4.28 2.81 -7.02
N ASN A 206 3.39 1.83 -7.17
CA ASN A 206 3.22 1.07 -8.45
C ASN A 206 2.24 -0.13 -8.44
N THR A 207 1.23 -0.25 -7.57
CA THR A 207 0.25 -1.35 -7.75
C THR A 207 -1.25 -1.02 -7.63
N ASP A 208 -1.65 0.21 -7.28
CA ASP A 208 -3.08 0.53 -7.06
C ASP A 208 -3.72 1.41 -8.15
N THR A 209 -3.45 1.13 -9.42
CA THR A 209 -4.16 1.75 -10.57
C THR A 209 -5.17 0.84 -11.27
N ILE A 210 -5.41 -0.40 -10.81
CA ILE A 210 -6.22 -1.36 -11.59
C ILE A 210 -7.74 -1.22 -11.39
N ASN A 211 -8.25 -0.44 -10.44
CA ASN A 211 -9.71 -0.36 -10.22
C ASN A 211 -10.24 1.06 -10.00
N ARG A 212 -10.02 1.95 -10.99
CA ARG A 212 -10.92 3.09 -11.21
C ARG A 212 -11.65 2.88 -12.55
N PRO A 213 -13.00 2.89 -12.57
CA PRO A 213 -13.69 3.08 -13.84
C PRO A 213 -13.24 4.44 -14.40
N VAL A 214 -12.62 4.41 -15.58
CA VAL A 214 -12.14 5.59 -16.28
C VAL A 214 -13.35 6.39 -16.76
N GLU A 215 -13.93 7.18 -15.87
CA GLU A 215 -14.82 8.27 -16.25
C GLU A 215 -14.03 9.58 -16.22
N LYS A 216 -13.87 10.15 -17.43
CA LYS A 216 -13.32 11.44 -17.84
C LYS A 216 -11.83 11.45 -18.25
N ASN A 217 -11.65 11.76 -19.53
CA ASN A 217 -10.42 12.06 -20.27
C ASN A 217 -9.44 12.96 -19.50
N VAL A 218 -8.59 12.37 -18.67
CA VAL A 218 -7.36 13.03 -18.21
C VAL A 218 -6.22 12.59 -19.14
N PRO A 219 -5.44 13.52 -19.72
CA PRO A 219 -4.30 13.15 -20.56
C PRO A 219 -3.29 12.31 -19.78
N PHE A 220 -2.76 11.24 -20.40
CA PHE A 220 -1.64 10.49 -19.83
C PHE A 220 -0.40 11.38 -19.89
N VAL A 221 0.22 11.66 -18.74
CA VAL A 221 1.40 12.52 -18.63
C VAL A 221 2.60 11.68 -18.19
N MET A 222 3.69 11.75 -18.95
CA MET A 222 4.96 11.13 -18.63
C MET A 222 5.71 11.94 -17.56
N PRO A 223 6.25 11.29 -16.51
CA PRO A 223 7.15 11.95 -15.57
C PRO A 223 8.48 12.29 -16.25
N SER A 224 9.27 13.20 -15.67
CA SER A 224 10.61 13.56 -16.19
C SER A 224 11.65 12.45 -16.01
N SER A 225 11.46 11.56 -15.04
CA SER A 225 12.38 10.47 -14.75
C SER A 225 11.66 9.24 -14.20
N HIS A 226 12.31 8.09 -14.33
CA HIS A 226 11.84 6.82 -13.79
C HIS A 226 12.91 6.20 -12.90
N GLY A 227 12.67 6.28 -11.59
CA GLY A 227 13.65 5.95 -10.55
C GLY A 227 14.33 7.19 -9.99
N ASP A 228 15.04 7.04 -8.86
CA ASP A 228 15.78 8.10 -8.20
C ASP A 228 17.29 7.94 -8.40
N SER A 229 17.97 9.04 -8.71
CA SER A 229 19.42 9.10 -8.91
C SER A 229 20.24 8.84 -7.64
N SER A 230 19.63 9.00 -6.46
CA SER A 230 20.30 8.71 -5.19
C SER A 230 20.27 7.23 -4.81
N THR A 231 19.46 6.44 -5.52
CA THR A 231 19.20 5.04 -5.21
C THR A 231 20.17 4.12 -5.97
N PRO A 232 20.76 3.10 -5.30
CA PRO A 232 21.64 2.13 -5.96
C PRO A 232 20.87 1.26 -6.96
N TYR A 233 21.59 0.66 -7.93
CA TYR A 233 20.96 -0.02 -9.07
C TYR A 233 19.96 -1.12 -8.70
N TYR A 234 20.17 -1.82 -7.59
CA TYR A 234 19.35 -2.96 -7.15
C TYR A 234 18.00 -2.54 -6.55
N ASP A 235 17.85 -1.27 -6.17
CA ASP A 235 16.61 -0.68 -5.67
C ASP A 235 15.90 0.19 -6.73
N LEU A 236 16.49 0.32 -7.94
CA LEU A 236 15.84 1.01 -9.05
C LEU A 236 14.69 0.17 -9.64
N PRO A 237 13.64 0.81 -10.20
CA PRO A 237 12.58 0.10 -10.90
C PRO A 237 13.12 -0.83 -11.99
N ALA A 238 12.57 -2.03 -12.11
CA ALA A 238 13.01 -3.04 -13.07
C ALA A 238 13.00 -2.54 -14.53
N GLY A 239 12.14 -1.58 -14.86
CA GLY A 239 12.12 -0.90 -16.16
C GLY A 239 13.44 -0.26 -16.55
N ASN A 240 14.28 0.14 -15.58
CA ASN A 240 15.59 0.74 -15.82
C ASN A 240 16.62 -0.28 -16.34
N LEU A 241 16.34 -1.58 -16.24
CA LEU A 241 17.18 -2.63 -16.81
C LEU A 241 16.94 -2.84 -18.30
N VAL A 242 15.77 -2.45 -18.82
CA VAL A 242 15.34 -2.74 -20.20
C VAL A 242 16.35 -2.27 -21.26
N PRO A 243 16.93 -1.05 -21.18
CA PRO A 243 17.91 -0.61 -22.17
C PRO A 243 19.22 -1.43 -22.17
N HIS A 244 19.49 -2.15 -21.08
CA HIS A 244 20.69 -2.96 -20.93
C HIS A 244 20.48 -4.43 -21.33
N ILE A 245 19.24 -4.83 -21.63
CA ILE A 245 18.92 -6.17 -22.11
C ILE A 245 19.13 -6.19 -23.63
N ILE A 246 20.26 -6.77 -24.04
CA ILE A 246 20.60 -6.97 -25.45
C ILE A 246 20.19 -8.40 -25.83
N PRO A 247 19.27 -8.59 -26.79
CA PRO A 247 18.89 -9.93 -27.26
C PRO A 247 20.12 -10.73 -27.72
N ASP A 248 20.13 -12.02 -27.40
CA ASP A 248 21.17 -13.00 -27.80
C ASP A 248 22.61 -12.67 -27.36
N SER A 249 22.79 -11.69 -26.47
CA SER A 249 24.08 -11.34 -25.88
C SER A 249 24.32 -12.14 -24.60
N THR A 250 25.50 -12.76 -24.50
CA THR A 250 25.98 -13.40 -23.26
C THR A 250 26.76 -12.45 -22.36
N VAL A 251 26.88 -11.17 -22.76
CA VAL A 251 27.63 -10.16 -22.00
C VAL A 251 26.87 -9.84 -20.71
N PRO A 252 27.50 -9.95 -19.53
CA PRO A 252 26.86 -9.59 -18.27
C PRO A 252 26.46 -8.11 -18.26
N ILE A 253 25.26 -7.82 -17.76
CA ILE A 253 24.79 -6.45 -17.54
C ILE A 253 25.70 -5.80 -16.49
N ARG A 254 26.25 -4.62 -16.82
CA ARG A 254 27.14 -3.87 -15.93
C ARG A 254 26.32 -3.02 -14.94
N PRO A 255 26.36 -3.31 -13.63
CA PRO A 255 25.52 -2.61 -12.67
C PRO A 255 25.75 -1.09 -12.62
N ASP A 256 27.00 -0.67 -12.74
CA ASP A 256 27.39 0.75 -12.72
C ASP A 256 26.79 1.59 -13.86
N THR A 257 26.30 0.93 -14.91
CA THR A 257 25.69 1.58 -16.07
C THR A 257 24.19 1.78 -15.92
N ILE A 258 23.56 1.08 -14.96
CA ILE A 258 22.12 1.15 -14.70
C ILE A 258 21.85 2.45 -13.94
N LYS A 259 21.12 3.36 -14.58
CA LYS A 259 20.74 4.67 -14.02
C LYS A 259 19.25 4.93 -14.23
N PRO A 260 18.64 5.85 -13.47
CA PRO A 260 17.28 6.28 -13.72
C PRO A 260 17.07 6.74 -15.16
N LEU A 261 16.04 6.21 -15.79
CA LEU A 261 15.66 6.61 -17.14
C LEU A 261 15.15 8.04 -17.12
N GLN A 262 15.64 8.87 -18.06
CA GLN A 262 15.16 10.23 -18.26
C GLN A 262 14.14 10.23 -19.39
N PHE A 263 13.00 10.85 -19.13
CA PHE A 263 11.89 10.96 -20.06
C PHE A 263 11.62 12.44 -20.36
N LEU A 264 11.03 12.71 -21.51
CA LEU A 264 10.48 14.03 -21.81
C LEU A 264 9.19 14.19 -21.00
N ALA A 265 9.25 15.05 -19.99
CA ALA A 265 8.07 15.36 -19.18
C ALA A 265 7.00 16.03 -20.05
N GLY A 266 5.77 15.54 -19.98
CA GLY A 266 4.67 16.10 -20.77
C GLY A 266 3.66 15.04 -21.22
N PRO A 267 2.73 15.41 -22.12
CA PRO A 267 1.76 14.47 -22.67
C PRO A 267 2.47 13.26 -23.30
N ALA A 268 2.00 12.06 -22.96
CA ALA A 268 2.52 10.83 -23.53
C ALA A 268 2.23 10.76 -25.04
N ASP A 269 3.15 10.15 -25.78
CA ASP A 269 2.98 9.90 -27.22
C ASP A 269 1.72 9.05 -27.47
N GLU A 270 1.00 9.36 -28.55
CA GLU A 270 -0.26 8.72 -28.89
C GLU A 270 -0.09 7.21 -29.14
N LYS A 271 1.06 6.81 -29.71
CA LYS A 271 1.40 5.39 -29.89
C LYS A 271 1.54 4.67 -28.55
N LEU A 272 2.19 5.30 -27.57
CA LEU A 272 2.37 4.75 -26.23
C LEU A 272 1.03 4.65 -25.49
N VAL A 273 0.20 5.69 -25.60
CA VAL A 273 -1.16 5.70 -25.03
C VAL A 273 -2.01 4.59 -25.64
N THR A 274 -1.89 4.35 -26.95
CA THR A 274 -2.61 3.28 -27.65
C THR A 274 -2.16 1.90 -27.17
N ALA A 275 -0.84 1.68 -27.06
CA ALA A 275 -0.28 0.43 -26.55
C ALA A 275 -0.70 0.18 -25.09
N LEU A 276 -0.68 1.21 -24.24
CA LEU A 276 -1.12 1.12 -22.85
C LEU A 276 -2.62 0.78 -22.74
N LYS A 277 -3.47 1.42 -23.55
CA LYS A 277 -4.91 1.11 -23.60
C LYS A 277 -5.18 -0.31 -24.06
N ALA A 278 -4.42 -0.79 -25.05
CA ALA A 278 -4.51 -2.19 -25.50
C ALA A 278 -4.11 -3.15 -24.38
N PHE A 279 -2.99 -2.88 -23.69
CA PHE A 279 -2.53 -3.67 -22.55
C PHE A 279 -3.55 -3.70 -21.40
N LEU A 280 -4.09 -2.54 -21.00
CA LEU A 280 -5.11 -2.48 -19.94
C LEU A 280 -6.38 -3.24 -20.32
N LYS A 281 -6.79 -3.18 -21.60
CA LYS A 281 -7.92 -3.97 -22.11
C LYS A 281 -7.64 -5.48 -22.03
N ASP A 282 -6.42 -5.92 -22.33
CA ASP A 282 -6.02 -7.31 -22.21
C ASP A 282 -5.97 -7.78 -20.74
N VAL A 283 -5.45 -6.95 -19.83
CA VAL A 283 -5.49 -7.19 -18.37
C VAL A 283 -6.93 -7.29 -17.88
N ASP A 284 -7.80 -6.36 -18.27
CA ASP A 284 -9.22 -6.40 -17.91
C ASP A 284 -9.88 -7.69 -18.42
N ARG A 285 -9.52 -8.16 -19.62
CA ARG A 285 -10.01 -9.45 -20.16
C ARG A 285 -9.52 -10.65 -19.33
N MET A 286 -8.27 -10.65 -18.86
CA MET A 286 -7.72 -11.73 -18.03
C MET A 286 -8.43 -11.81 -16.67
N TYR A 287 -8.63 -10.68 -15.99
CA TYR A 287 -9.14 -10.65 -14.62
C TYR A 287 -10.67 -10.52 -14.51
N ASN A 288 -11.38 -10.06 -15.54
CA ASN A 288 -12.85 -9.95 -15.57
C ASN A 288 -13.55 -11.05 -16.40
N SER A 289 -12.86 -12.14 -16.73
CA SER A 289 -13.38 -13.30 -17.48
C SER A 289 -14.58 -13.99 -16.83
N GLY A 290 -14.94 -13.65 -15.58
CA GLY A 290 -16.16 -14.11 -14.91
C GLY A 290 -17.47 -13.41 -15.32
N GLN A 291 -17.44 -12.37 -16.17
CA GLN A 291 -18.65 -11.61 -16.55
C GLN A 291 -18.86 -11.40 -18.07
N THR A 292 -17.97 -11.90 -18.93
CA THR A 292 -18.18 -11.75 -20.38
C THR A 292 -19.02 -12.92 -20.90
N GLU A 293 -20.24 -12.63 -21.34
CA GLU A 293 -21.04 -13.55 -22.15
C GLU A 293 -20.19 -14.09 -23.30
N GLN A 294 -19.96 -15.40 -23.30
CA GLN A 294 -19.30 -16.12 -24.39
C GLN A 294 -20.10 -15.94 -25.67
N LYS A 295 -19.69 -14.97 -26.49
CA LYS A 295 -20.06 -14.91 -27.90
C LYS A 295 -18.91 -15.48 -28.73
N GLY A 296 -19.00 -16.77 -29.04
CA GLY A 296 -18.26 -17.44 -30.10
C GLY A 296 -17.11 -18.33 -29.61
N THR A 297 -17.29 -19.64 -29.82
CA THR A 297 -16.39 -20.79 -30.11
C THR A 297 -14.94 -20.87 -29.58
N GLU A 298 -14.38 -19.86 -28.94
CA GLU A 298 -12.96 -19.80 -28.54
C GLU A 298 -12.84 -19.71 -27.01
N VAL A 299 -12.17 -20.70 -26.40
CA VAL A 299 -11.84 -20.69 -24.98
C VAL A 299 -10.46 -20.08 -24.81
N VAL A 300 -10.38 -18.93 -24.16
CA VAL A 300 -9.09 -18.30 -23.80
C VAL A 300 -8.64 -18.88 -22.48
N ASP A 301 -7.54 -19.64 -22.50
CA ASP A 301 -6.85 -20.19 -21.33
C ASP A 301 -5.51 -19.47 -21.12
N ILE A 302 -4.92 -19.61 -19.93
CA ILE A 302 -3.60 -19.05 -19.59
C ILE A 302 -2.68 -20.21 -19.21
N ASP A 303 -1.52 -20.33 -19.85
CA ASP A 303 -0.57 -21.40 -19.54
C ASP A 303 0.21 -21.17 -18.23
N GLU A 304 1.00 -22.16 -17.84
CA GLU A 304 1.84 -22.11 -16.63
C GLU A 304 2.90 -20.99 -16.68
N MET A 305 3.15 -20.44 -17.87
CA MET A 305 4.07 -19.32 -18.13
C MET A 305 3.36 -17.97 -18.23
N GLY A 306 2.04 -17.92 -18.06
CA GLY A 306 1.23 -16.70 -18.10
C GLY A 306 0.85 -16.21 -19.50
N GLN A 307 1.04 -17.00 -20.56
CA GLN A 307 0.66 -16.65 -21.92
C GLN A 307 -0.79 -17.04 -22.23
N THR A 308 -1.50 -16.21 -23.01
CA THR A 308 -2.87 -16.51 -23.43
C THR A 308 -2.87 -17.53 -24.57
N ILE A 309 -3.54 -18.65 -24.36
CA ILE A 309 -3.75 -19.71 -25.35
C ILE A 309 -5.21 -19.69 -25.79
N ILE A 310 -5.46 -19.66 -27.09
CA ILE A 310 -6.81 -19.82 -27.65
C ILE A 310 -6.98 -21.29 -28.02
N ARG A 311 -7.89 -21.99 -27.33
CA ARG A 311 -8.26 -23.36 -27.68
C ARG A 311 -9.54 -23.37 -28.50
N ASP A 312 -9.52 -24.10 -29.62
CA ASP A 312 -10.72 -24.39 -30.39
C ASP A 312 -11.63 -25.32 -29.58
N SER A 313 -12.88 -24.92 -29.39
CA SER A 313 -13.86 -25.66 -28.59
C SER A 313 -14.28 -27.01 -29.19
N SER A 314 -14.05 -27.23 -30.49
CA SER A 314 -14.43 -28.47 -31.16
C SER A 314 -13.34 -29.55 -31.15
N THR A 315 -12.08 -29.13 -31.21
CA THR A 315 -10.93 -30.04 -31.35
C THR A 315 -10.07 -30.10 -30.08
N GLY A 316 -10.19 -29.10 -29.18
CA GLY A 316 -9.32 -28.94 -28.01
C GLY A 316 -7.88 -28.56 -28.35
N ASP A 317 -7.61 -28.35 -29.64
CA ASP A 317 -6.28 -28.07 -30.18
C ASP A 317 -5.94 -26.57 -30.08
N ILE A 318 -4.66 -26.27 -29.97
CA ILE A 318 -4.16 -24.91 -29.78
C ILE A 318 -4.11 -24.21 -31.13
N THR A 319 -5.12 -23.40 -31.42
CA THR A 319 -5.15 -22.54 -32.60
C THR A 319 -4.45 -21.24 -32.27
N ASN A 320 -3.18 -21.16 -32.71
CA ASN A 320 -2.29 -19.99 -32.74
C ASN A 320 -1.20 -19.98 -31.65
N GLU A 321 -0.06 -20.58 -31.96
CA GLU A 321 1.23 -20.11 -31.43
C GLU A 321 1.40 -18.68 -31.93
N GLY A 322 1.32 -17.69 -31.04
CA GLY A 322 1.45 -16.28 -31.39
C GLY A 322 2.77 -16.01 -32.09
N GLN A 323 2.77 -16.10 -33.42
CA GLN A 323 3.82 -15.52 -34.24
C GLN A 323 3.81 -14.03 -33.94
N LEU A 324 4.83 -13.60 -33.21
CA LEU A 324 5.23 -12.22 -33.10
C LEU A 324 5.32 -11.67 -34.54
N GLN A 325 4.30 -10.94 -34.98
CA GLN A 325 4.34 -10.20 -36.23
C GLN A 325 5.50 -9.22 -36.12
N LYS A 326 6.66 -9.60 -36.66
CA LYS A 326 7.87 -8.76 -36.72
C LYS A 326 7.54 -7.43 -37.40
N PRO A 327 7.75 -6.26 -36.76
CA PRO A 327 8.16 -5.07 -37.48
C PRO A 327 9.69 -5.00 -37.44
N HIS A 328 10.36 -5.98 -38.06
CA HIS A 328 11.82 -6.01 -38.12
C HIS A 328 12.32 -5.22 -39.33
N SER A 329 11.94 -3.95 -39.44
CA SER A 329 12.45 -3.05 -40.49
C SER A 329 12.16 -1.58 -40.21
N GLU A 330 12.39 -1.06 -38.99
CA GLU A 330 12.37 0.42 -38.83
C GLU A 330 13.18 0.98 -37.64
N TRP A 331 14.12 0.21 -37.10
CA TRP A 331 15.12 0.73 -36.17
C TRP A 331 16.52 0.50 -36.74
N GLN A 332 16.81 1.15 -37.87
CA GLN A 332 18.20 1.43 -38.24
C GLN A 332 18.54 2.85 -37.73
N PRO A 333 19.53 3.02 -36.85
CA PRO A 333 20.06 4.34 -36.58
C PRO A 333 20.75 4.85 -37.85
N GLN A 334 20.29 6.00 -38.36
CA GLN A 334 20.98 6.75 -39.41
C GLN A 334 22.41 7.11 -38.91
N PRO A 335 23.48 6.75 -39.62
CA PRO A 335 24.82 7.20 -39.25
C PRO A 335 24.94 8.70 -39.48
N GLN A 336 25.21 9.46 -38.41
CA GLN A 336 25.57 10.88 -38.55
C GLN A 336 26.96 11.00 -39.21
N PRO A 337 27.16 11.99 -40.10
CA PRO A 337 28.45 12.19 -40.74
C PRO A 337 29.48 12.70 -39.73
N VAL A 338 30.57 11.94 -39.58
CA VAL A 338 31.76 12.34 -38.83
C VAL A 338 32.39 13.54 -39.54
N LYS A 339 32.36 14.72 -38.90
CA LYS A 339 33.20 15.84 -39.31
C LYS A 339 34.60 15.58 -38.75
N GLU A 340 35.50 15.15 -39.62
CA GLU A 340 36.93 15.11 -39.34
C GLU A 340 37.47 16.54 -39.22
N THR A 341 37.90 16.92 -38.03
CA THR A 341 38.78 18.07 -37.81
C THR A 341 40.21 17.55 -37.60
N PRO A 342 41.19 17.92 -38.45
CA PRO A 342 42.57 17.51 -38.23
C PRO A 342 43.22 18.40 -37.16
N LEU A 343 43.54 17.82 -36.00
CA LEU A 343 44.40 18.44 -35.00
C LEU A 343 45.87 18.25 -35.40
N GLN A 344 46.44 19.31 -35.99
CA GLN A 344 47.89 19.51 -36.05
C GLN A 344 48.44 19.64 -34.62
N TRP A 345 49.37 18.77 -34.26
CA TRP A 345 50.27 19.00 -33.12
C TRP A 345 51.66 19.35 -33.67
N GLN A 346 52.02 20.63 -33.54
CA GLN A 346 53.39 21.12 -33.67
C GLN A 346 54.20 20.65 -32.47
N PHE A 347 55.32 19.99 -32.75
CA PHE A 347 56.42 19.79 -31.81
C PHE A 347 57.10 21.13 -31.50
N ARG A 348 57.37 21.39 -30.22
CA ARG A 348 58.54 22.18 -29.84
C ARG A 348 59.11 21.69 -28.51
N GLU A 349 60.43 21.67 -28.50
CA GLU A 349 61.39 21.16 -27.51
C GLU A 349 61.33 21.87 -26.16
#